data_AF-A0A330HV29-F1
#
_entry.id   AF-A0A330HV29-F1
#
_cell.length_a   1.000
_cell.length_b   1.000
_cell.length_c   1.000
_cell.angle_alpha   90.00
_cell.angle_beta   90.00
_cell.angle_gamma   90.00
#
_symmetry.space_group_name_H-M   'P 1'
#
loop_
_entity.id
_entity.type
_entity.pdbx_description
1 polymer ?
#
loop_
_entity_poly.entity_id
_entity_poly.type
_entity_poly.pdbx_seq_one_letter_code
_entity_poly.pdbx_strand_id
1 'polypeptide(L)'
;MMLANLSDDANKRLVALRSAMRAFPGVAEIGEGSWGLYRETELPIRLHAIRAIFVAWSEFVFDGVRSDARREAFDALAAPLAILDEGLPDFYNRNIIGSDYAVTAWQDATRAARRAVSLVEAIDTLAFQDLPFDQGRSYRDFLDTLSIYGPTGRADMARWRAAQRAAICADCALLQKDEATHAELALAPLWPDPTSAALETNLAMSLSVRNIRDLGNHIEKWLRERKDGSLVLNMGVEQARERVVRIANLPASFWESRPAAITLRALDYCLHGDLQNPKWGSES
;
A
#
# COMPACT_ATOMS: atom_id res chain seq x y z
N MET A 1 15.58 -1.45 -13.16
CA MET A 1 15.48 -1.77 -14.62
C MET A 1 14.14 -1.36 -15.23
N MET A 2 12.97 -1.50 -14.56
CA MET A 2 11.67 -1.13 -15.17
C MET A 2 11.36 0.38 -15.16
N LEU A 3 11.58 1.09 -14.04
CA LEU A 3 11.35 2.55 -13.96
C LEU A 3 12.41 3.36 -14.73
N ALA A 4 13.63 2.84 -14.85
CA ALA A 4 14.73 3.50 -15.56
C ALA A 4 14.44 3.72 -17.06
N ASN A 5 13.44 3.02 -17.61
CA ASN A 5 13.01 3.18 -19.00
C ASN A 5 12.12 4.44 -19.19
N LEU A 6 11.69 5.08 -18.11
CA LEU A 6 10.95 6.33 -18.15
C LEU A 6 11.93 7.49 -17.95
N SER A 7 11.86 8.50 -18.82
CA SER A 7 12.71 9.68 -18.75
C SER A 7 12.27 10.66 -17.65
N ASP A 8 10.96 10.79 -17.47
CA ASP A 8 10.35 11.74 -16.55
C ASP A 8 10.09 11.17 -15.14
N ASP A 9 10.29 12.01 -14.13
CA ASP A 9 10.18 11.63 -12.72
C ASP A 9 8.72 11.49 -12.27
N ALA A 10 7.79 12.26 -12.84
CA ALA A 10 6.36 12.10 -12.55
C ALA A 10 5.84 10.77 -13.14
N ASN A 11 6.30 10.39 -14.34
CA ASN A 11 6.04 9.08 -14.91
C ASN A 11 6.52 7.93 -14.01
N LYS A 12 7.78 7.98 -13.55
CA LYS A 12 8.32 6.95 -12.63
C LYS A 12 7.51 6.85 -11.35
N ARG A 13 7.16 8.01 -10.78
CA ARG A 13 6.39 8.11 -9.55
C ARG A 13 5.00 7.52 -9.69
N LEU A 14 4.31 7.77 -10.81
CA LEU A 14 2.99 7.20 -11.08
C LEU A 14 3.03 5.68 -11.22
N VAL A 15 4.05 5.14 -11.89
CA VAL A 15 4.22 3.67 -12.00
C VAL A 15 4.54 3.04 -10.64
N ALA A 16 5.38 3.68 -9.83
CA ALA A 16 5.65 3.24 -8.46
C ALA A 16 4.37 3.24 -7.62
N LEU A 17 3.58 4.33 -7.69
CA LEU A 17 2.30 4.45 -7.01
C LEU A 17 1.32 3.34 -7.39
N ARG A 18 1.10 3.13 -8.70
CA ARG A 18 0.20 2.08 -9.20
C ARG A 18 0.66 0.69 -8.77
N SER A 19 1.97 0.46 -8.71
CA SER A 19 2.54 -0.79 -8.19
C SER A 19 2.28 -0.97 -6.70
N ALA A 20 2.43 0.10 -5.90
CA ALA A 20 2.08 0.08 -4.48
C ALA A 20 0.59 -0.22 -4.28
N MET A 21 -0.30 0.42 -5.04
CA MET A 21 -1.75 0.17 -4.98
C MET A 21 -2.11 -1.29 -5.31
N ARG A 22 -1.49 -1.89 -6.34
CA ARG A 22 -1.69 -3.32 -6.68
C ARG A 22 -1.20 -4.28 -5.60
N ALA A 23 -0.08 -3.95 -4.95
CA ALA A 23 0.57 -4.83 -4.01
C ALA A 23 -0.01 -4.73 -2.59
N PHE A 24 -0.59 -3.59 -2.23
CA PHE A 24 -1.08 -3.30 -0.89
C PHE A 24 -2.12 -4.30 -0.36
N PRO A 25 -3.12 -4.77 -1.14
CA PRO A 25 -4.06 -5.80 -0.70
C PRO A 25 -3.35 -7.08 -0.24
N GLY A 26 -2.28 -7.48 -0.95
CA GLY A 26 -1.44 -8.62 -0.58
C GLY A 26 -0.69 -8.37 0.74
N VAL A 27 -0.10 -7.20 0.93
CA VAL A 27 0.64 -6.88 2.18
C VAL A 27 -0.27 -6.73 3.38
N ALA A 28 -1.49 -6.23 3.18
CA ALA A 28 -2.44 -5.99 4.26
C ALA A 28 -2.79 -7.25 5.06
N GLU A 29 -2.76 -8.43 4.42
CA GLU A 29 -3.17 -9.71 5.03
C GLU A 29 -2.01 -10.68 5.33
N ILE A 30 -0.75 -10.33 5.05
CA ILE A 30 0.36 -11.25 5.36
C ILE A 30 0.57 -11.35 6.87
N GLY A 31 0.05 -12.46 7.40
CA GLY A 31 0.42 -13.07 8.67
C GLY A 31 -0.19 -12.39 9.88
N GLU A 32 -1.12 -13.07 10.54
CA GLU A 32 -1.32 -12.84 11.97
C GLU A 32 0.00 -13.21 12.67
N GLY A 33 0.82 -12.20 12.97
CA GLY A 33 1.86 -12.34 13.98
C GLY A 33 1.17 -12.77 15.26
N SER A 34 1.26 -14.05 15.62
CA SER A 34 0.45 -14.70 16.66
C SER A 34 0.79 -14.22 18.08
N TRP A 35 1.61 -13.17 18.23
CA TRP A 35 2.41 -12.93 19.42
C TRP A 35 2.47 -11.45 19.85
N GLY A 36 1.48 -10.62 19.46
CA GLY A 36 1.25 -9.30 20.06
C GLY A 36 2.06 -8.13 19.49
N LEU A 37 3.22 -8.36 18.86
CA LEU A 37 4.01 -7.31 18.19
C LEU A 37 3.27 -6.62 17.03
N TYR A 38 2.30 -7.32 16.43
CA TYR A 38 1.43 -6.86 15.34
C TYR A 38 0.79 -5.49 15.56
N ARG A 39 0.34 -5.20 16.80
CA ARG A 39 -0.39 -3.96 17.08
C ARG A 39 0.54 -2.77 17.29
N GLU A 40 1.79 -3.01 17.64
CA GLU A 40 2.73 -1.96 18.04
C GLU A 40 3.63 -1.50 16.89
N THR A 41 3.92 -2.37 15.90
CA THR A 41 4.85 -2.05 14.81
C THR A 41 4.25 -2.23 13.41
N GLU A 42 3.77 -3.43 13.08
CA GLU A 42 3.37 -3.80 11.70
C GLU A 42 2.06 -3.12 11.25
N LEU A 43 1.10 -2.92 12.15
CA LEU A 43 -0.13 -2.18 11.87
C LEU A 43 0.12 -0.69 11.58
N PRO A 44 0.84 0.08 12.45
CA PRO A 44 1.19 1.46 12.12
C PRO A 44 1.84 1.61 10.73
N ILE A 45 2.79 0.73 10.38
CA ILE A 45 3.47 0.75 9.08
C ILE A 45 2.48 0.64 7.92
N ARG A 46 1.59 -0.36 7.94
CA ARG A 46 0.59 -0.54 6.87
C ARG A 46 -0.35 0.66 6.75
N LEU A 47 -0.72 1.27 7.87
CA LEU A 47 -1.64 2.41 7.89
C LEU A 47 -1.02 3.70 7.35
N HIS A 48 0.22 4.00 7.76
CA HIS A 48 0.93 5.12 7.19
C HIS A 48 1.27 4.88 5.72
N ALA A 49 1.51 3.63 5.31
CA ALA A 49 1.70 3.27 3.92
C ALA A 49 0.43 3.48 3.08
N ILE A 50 -0.76 3.08 3.55
CA ILE A 50 -2.00 3.34 2.80
C ILE A 50 -2.33 4.84 2.74
N ARG A 51 -2.06 5.60 3.81
CA ARG A 51 -2.18 7.06 3.78
C ARG A 51 -1.25 7.67 2.72
N ALA A 52 0.01 7.25 2.68
CA ALA A 52 0.98 7.71 1.71
C ALA A 52 0.55 7.39 0.27
N ILE A 53 0.05 6.17 0.02
CA ILE A 53 -0.53 5.77 -1.28
C ILE A 53 -1.74 6.65 -1.63
N PHE A 54 -2.67 6.87 -0.68
CA PHE A 54 -3.85 7.68 -0.90
C PHE A 54 -3.49 9.13 -1.25
N VAL A 55 -2.58 9.76 -0.50
CA VAL A 55 -2.15 11.14 -0.74
C VAL A 55 -1.43 11.27 -2.09
N ALA A 56 -0.49 10.36 -2.39
CA ALA A 56 0.22 10.37 -3.66
C ALA A 56 -0.73 10.15 -4.85
N TRP A 57 -1.71 9.26 -4.73
CA TRP A 57 -2.76 9.10 -5.74
C TRP A 57 -3.61 10.37 -5.92
N SER A 58 -4.00 10.99 -4.81
CA SER A 58 -4.80 12.22 -4.83
C SER A 58 -4.07 13.35 -5.56
N GLU A 59 -2.75 13.47 -5.35
CA GLU A 59 -1.90 14.47 -5.99
C GLU A 59 -1.87 14.35 -7.52
N PHE A 60 -1.90 13.12 -8.06
CA PHE A 60 -1.94 12.90 -9.52
C PHE A 60 -3.32 13.15 -10.14
N VAL A 61 -4.39 13.04 -9.36
CA VAL A 61 -5.76 13.07 -9.88
C VAL A 61 -6.41 14.44 -9.70
N PHE A 62 -6.13 15.13 -8.60
CA PHE A 62 -6.84 16.33 -8.20
C PHE A 62 -5.89 17.49 -7.90
N ASP A 63 -6.14 18.62 -8.57
CA ASP A 63 -5.58 19.91 -8.15
C ASP A 63 -6.03 20.28 -6.74
N GLY A 64 -5.18 21.03 -6.04
CA GLY A 64 -5.47 21.56 -4.69
C GLY A 64 -4.95 20.70 -3.54
N VAL A 65 -4.36 19.53 -3.81
CA VAL A 65 -3.53 18.82 -2.82
C VAL A 65 -2.29 19.66 -2.54
N ARG A 66 -1.97 19.85 -1.26
CA ARG A 66 -0.80 20.62 -0.83
C ARG A 66 0.48 19.93 -1.31
N SER A 67 1.47 20.73 -1.72
CA SER A 67 2.74 20.23 -2.27
C SER A 67 3.60 19.46 -1.25
N ASP A 68 3.35 19.62 0.05
CA ASP A 68 4.06 18.96 1.14
C ASP A 68 3.31 17.76 1.72
N ALA A 69 2.02 17.56 1.40
CA ALA A 69 1.19 16.51 1.98
C ALA A 69 1.76 15.10 1.75
N ARG A 70 2.30 14.86 0.54
CA ARG A 70 2.97 13.58 0.23
C ARG A 70 4.17 13.36 1.14
N ARG A 71 5.05 14.36 1.28
CA ARG A 71 6.24 14.27 2.12
C ARG A 71 5.86 13.98 3.57
N GLU A 72 4.89 14.72 4.13
CA GLU A 72 4.38 14.47 5.49
C GLU A 72 3.81 13.06 5.67
N ALA A 73 3.13 12.52 4.65
CA ALA A 73 2.60 11.16 4.71
C ALA A 73 3.71 10.10 4.73
N PHE A 74 4.83 10.38 4.07
CA PHE A 74 5.99 9.49 4.00
C PHE A 74 6.84 9.58 5.27
N ASP A 75 7.10 10.79 5.77
CA ASP A 75 7.89 11.01 6.98
C ASP A 75 7.28 10.30 8.20
N ALA A 76 5.95 10.18 8.23
CA ALA A 76 5.22 9.44 9.27
C ALA A 76 5.53 7.92 9.30
N LEU A 77 6.13 7.35 8.24
CA LEU A 77 6.57 5.95 8.24
C LEU A 77 7.89 5.76 8.99
N ALA A 78 8.72 6.79 9.13
CA ALA A 78 10.08 6.65 9.65
C ALA A 78 10.12 6.11 11.08
N ALA A 79 9.31 6.66 11.99
CA ALA A 79 9.26 6.24 13.38
C ALA A 79 8.82 4.77 13.57
N PRO A 80 7.68 4.30 13.03
CA PRO A 80 7.28 2.91 13.20
C PRO A 80 8.23 1.93 12.50
N LEU A 81 8.94 2.34 11.43
CA LEU A 81 9.99 1.53 10.81
C LEU A 81 11.23 1.39 11.68
N ALA A 82 11.66 2.47 12.34
CA ALA A 82 12.79 2.42 13.26
C ALA A 82 12.50 1.44 14.41
N ILE A 83 11.29 1.51 15.00
CA ILE A 83 10.87 0.59 16.07
C ILE A 83 10.89 -0.87 15.57
N LEU A 84 10.39 -1.12 14.36
CA LEU A 84 10.43 -2.46 13.76
C LEU A 84 11.88 -2.96 13.59
N ASP A 85 12.80 -2.12 13.08
CA ASP A 85 14.20 -2.49 12.88
C ASP A 85 14.94 -2.76 14.20
N GLU A 86 14.71 -1.93 15.21
CA GLU A 86 15.30 -2.10 16.55
C GLU A 86 14.79 -3.38 17.23
N GLY A 87 13.52 -3.74 17.02
CA GLY A 87 12.90 -4.94 17.62
C GLY A 87 13.29 -6.26 16.95
N LEU A 88 13.80 -6.23 15.71
CA LEU A 88 14.12 -7.44 14.94
C LEU A 88 15.10 -8.40 15.65
N PRO A 89 16.26 -7.95 16.18
CA PRO A 89 17.21 -8.84 16.85
C PRO A 89 16.65 -9.47 18.14
N ASP A 90 15.88 -8.70 18.91
CA ASP A 90 15.30 -9.15 20.19
C ASP A 90 14.25 -10.25 19.98
N PHE A 91 13.42 -10.17 18.92
CA PHE A 91 12.47 -11.22 18.59
C PHE A 91 13.15 -12.58 18.41
N TYR A 92 14.24 -12.63 17.63
CA TYR A 92 14.97 -13.88 17.41
C TYR A 92 15.56 -14.44 18.69
N ASN A 93 16.07 -13.56 19.56
CA ASN A 93 16.66 -13.94 20.84
C ASN A 93 15.62 -14.46 21.84
N ARG A 94 14.39 -13.93 21.83
CA ARG A 94 13.30 -14.38 22.73
C ARG A 94 12.58 -15.64 22.24
N ASN A 95 12.60 -15.92 20.94
CA ASN A 95 11.89 -17.04 20.32
C ASN A 95 12.80 -18.22 19.92
N ILE A 96 14.02 -18.31 20.48
CA ILE A 96 14.98 -19.42 20.24
C ILE A 96 14.38 -20.80 20.58
N ILE A 97 13.37 -20.86 21.47
CA ILE A 97 12.67 -22.10 21.88
C ILE A 97 11.23 -22.17 21.32
N GLY A 98 10.84 -21.22 20.45
CA GLY A 98 9.51 -21.15 19.85
C GLY A 98 9.33 -22.12 18.67
N SER A 99 8.09 -22.38 18.28
CA SER A 99 7.76 -23.18 17.09
C SER A 99 8.37 -22.54 15.81
N ASP A 100 9.06 -23.33 14.99
CA ASP A 100 9.59 -22.90 13.68
C ASP A 100 8.52 -22.25 12.79
N TYR A 101 7.27 -22.73 12.93
CA TYR A 101 6.11 -22.18 12.23
C TYR A 101 5.82 -20.74 12.66
N ALA A 102 5.88 -20.46 13.97
CA ALA A 102 5.63 -19.13 14.53
C ALA A 102 6.72 -18.13 14.12
N VAL A 103 7.99 -18.54 14.19
CA VAL A 103 9.12 -17.70 13.77
C VAL A 103 9.03 -17.38 12.28
N THR A 104 8.72 -18.37 11.45
CA THR A 104 8.60 -18.19 10.00
C THR A 104 7.43 -17.29 9.61
N ALA A 105 6.26 -17.48 10.23
CA ALA A 105 5.08 -16.64 9.99
C ALA A 105 5.36 -15.16 10.32
N TRP A 106 6.03 -14.89 11.44
CA TRP A 106 6.43 -13.54 11.81
C TRP A 106 7.46 -12.93 10.85
N GLN A 107 8.46 -13.72 10.43
CA GLN A 107 9.45 -13.26 9.43
C GLN A 107 8.79 -12.83 8.13
N ASP A 108 7.79 -13.59 7.66
CA ASP A 108 7.12 -13.28 6.41
C ASP A 108 6.22 -12.05 6.55
N ALA A 109 5.55 -11.84 7.70
CA ALA A 109 4.82 -10.60 8.01
C ALA A 109 5.75 -9.38 8.06
N THR A 110 6.90 -9.48 8.71
CA THR A 110 7.87 -8.39 8.79
C THR A 110 8.45 -8.04 7.42
N ARG A 111 8.82 -9.06 6.63
CA ARG A 111 9.29 -8.86 5.24
C ARG A 111 8.22 -8.21 4.40
N ALA A 112 6.96 -8.62 4.52
CA ALA A 112 5.84 -7.99 3.82
C ALA A 112 5.66 -6.52 4.19
N ALA A 113 5.70 -6.18 5.47
CA ALA A 113 5.63 -4.78 5.93
C ALA A 113 6.76 -3.94 5.33
N ARG A 114 8.01 -4.46 5.33
CA ARG A 114 9.16 -3.81 4.68
C ARG A 114 8.99 -3.64 3.17
N ARG A 115 8.33 -4.59 2.51
CA ARG A 115 8.03 -4.52 1.09
C ARG A 115 7.00 -3.46 0.77
N ALA A 116 5.94 -3.33 1.57
CA ALA A 116 5.00 -2.21 1.43
C ALA A 116 5.71 -0.87 1.58
N VAL A 117 6.59 -0.73 2.57
CA VAL A 117 7.37 0.49 2.75
C VAL A 117 8.25 0.76 1.55
N SER A 118 9.02 -0.23 1.09
CA SER A 118 9.89 -0.07 -0.08
C SER A 118 9.11 0.34 -1.33
N LEU A 119 7.89 -0.19 -1.52
CA LEU A 119 6.99 0.21 -2.61
C LEU A 119 6.52 1.66 -2.47
N VAL A 120 6.22 2.10 -1.24
CA VAL A 120 5.86 3.50 -0.97
C VAL A 120 7.08 4.40 -1.19
N GLU A 121 8.24 4.09 -0.62
CA GLU A 121 9.49 4.84 -0.81
C GLU A 121 9.91 4.96 -2.28
N ALA A 122 9.60 3.96 -3.11
CA ALA A 122 9.86 4.02 -4.55
C ALA A 122 9.10 5.16 -5.26
N ILE A 123 8.00 5.65 -4.70
CA ILE A 123 7.26 6.82 -5.21
C ILE A 123 8.10 8.09 -5.05
N ASP A 124 8.89 8.21 -3.98
CA ASP A 124 9.70 9.40 -3.74
C ASP A 124 11.12 9.26 -4.30
N THR A 125 11.75 8.11 -4.04
CA THR A 125 13.12 7.81 -4.49
C THR A 125 13.22 7.40 -5.96
N LEU A 126 12.07 7.15 -6.61
CA LEU A 126 11.95 6.76 -8.03
C LEU A 126 12.66 5.45 -8.37
N ALA A 127 12.91 4.63 -7.36
CA ALA A 127 13.59 3.36 -7.48
C ALA A 127 12.97 2.33 -6.53
N PHE A 128 12.70 1.13 -7.06
CA PHE A 128 12.45 -0.02 -6.20
C PHE A 128 13.76 -0.47 -5.57
N GLN A 129 13.77 -0.61 -4.25
CA GLN A 129 14.97 -1.00 -3.52
C GLN A 129 15.04 -2.52 -3.36
N ASP A 130 16.25 -3.06 -3.50
CA ASP A 130 16.54 -4.42 -3.08
C ASP A 130 16.72 -4.42 -1.56
N LEU A 131 15.93 -5.24 -0.87
CA LEU A 131 15.98 -5.32 0.58
C LEU A 131 17.13 -6.23 1.03
N PRO A 132 17.82 -5.94 2.16
CA PRO A 132 18.98 -6.73 2.60
C PRO A 132 18.69 -8.23 2.72
N PHE A 133 17.47 -8.60 3.14
CA PHE A 133 17.05 -9.99 3.30
C PHE A 133 16.77 -10.74 1.98
N ASP A 134 16.78 -10.03 0.85
CA ASP A 134 16.62 -10.59 -0.50
C ASP A 134 17.98 -10.95 -1.14
N GLN A 135 19.09 -10.43 -0.61
CA GLN A 135 20.43 -10.68 -1.13
C GLN A 135 20.76 -12.19 -1.12
N GLY A 136 21.27 -12.69 -2.26
CA GLY A 136 21.63 -14.10 -2.44
C GLY A 136 20.45 -15.04 -2.68
N ARG A 137 19.20 -14.55 -2.78
CA ARG A 137 18.01 -15.35 -3.09
C ARG A 137 17.59 -15.14 -4.53
N SER A 138 17.42 -16.21 -5.30
CA SER A 138 17.05 -16.12 -6.72
C SER A 138 15.58 -15.76 -6.98
N TYR A 139 14.75 -15.64 -5.94
CA TYR A 139 13.29 -15.54 -6.07
C TYR A 139 12.61 -14.54 -5.15
N ARG A 140 13.33 -13.72 -4.38
CA ARG A 140 12.73 -12.68 -3.54
C ARG A 140 13.16 -11.31 -4.06
N ASP A 141 12.22 -10.58 -4.65
CA ASP A 141 12.36 -9.20 -5.13
C ASP A 141 11.16 -8.40 -4.63
N PHE A 142 11.16 -7.06 -4.67
CA PHE A 142 10.11 -6.19 -4.11
C PHE A 142 8.64 -6.54 -4.45
N LEU A 143 8.38 -7.39 -5.47
CA LEU A 143 7.04 -7.86 -5.85
C LEU A 143 6.56 -9.10 -5.08
N ASP A 144 7.40 -9.69 -4.24
CA ASP A 144 7.09 -10.85 -3.39
C ASP A 144 6.23 -10.42 -2.17
N THR A 145 5.02 -9.93 -2.44
CA THR A 145 4.10 -9.30 -1.48
C THR A 145 2.90 -10.16 -1.10
N LEU A 146 3.03 -11.49 -1.23
CA LEU A 146 2.03 -12.47 -0.79
C LEU A 146 2.68 -13.43 0.23
N SER A 147 1.89 -14.00 1.13
CA SER A 147 2.39 -14.99 2.09
C SER A 147 2.65 -16.32 1.37
N ILE A 148 3.81 -16.92 1.63
CA ILE A 148 4.14 -18.27 1.14
C ILE A 148 3.42 -19.35 1.98
N TYR A 149 3.06 -19.03 3.22
CA TYR A 149 2.35 -19.90 4.15
C TYR A 149 0.91 -19.43 4.29
N GLY A 150 0.09 -19.79 3.31
CA GLY A 150 -1.34 -19.51 3.18
C GLY A 150 -1.94 -20.42 2.10
N PRO A 151 -3.12 -20.14 1.53
CA PRO A 151 -3.63 -20.87 0.37
C PRO A 151 -2.72 -20.74 -0.87
N THR A 152 -1.76 -19.82 -0.84
CA THR A 152 -0.88 -19.43 -1.94
C THR A 152 0.38 -20.29 -1.99
N GLY A 153 0.52 -21.10 -3.05
CA GLY A 153 1.73 -21.90 -3.28
C GLY A 153 2.82 -21.14 -4.06
N ARG A 154 4.00 -21.75 -4.24
CA ARG A 154 5.09 -21.20 -5.08
C ARG A 154 4.64 -20.82 -6.50
N ALA A 155 3.72 -21.60 -7.08
CA ALA A 155 3.17 -21.34 -8.41
C ALA A 155 2.38 -20.03 -8.44
N ASP A 156 1.57 -19.76 -7.42
CA ASP A 156 0.79 -18.53 -7.32
C ASP A 156 1.69 -17.31 -7.07
N MET A 157 2.76 -17.45 -6.28
CA MET A 157 3.78 -16.41 -6.14
C MET A 157 4.45 -16.07 -7.47
N ALA A 158 4.73 -17.07 -8.31
CA ALA A 158 5.28 -16.84 -9.64
C ALA A 158 4.28 -16.12 -10.56
N ARG A 159 3.01 -16.54 -10.54
CA ARG A 159 1.93 -15.90 -11.31
C ARG A 159 1.71 -14.44 -10.87
N TRP A 160 1.70 -14.19 -9.56
CA TRP A 160 1.55 -12.86 -8.98
C TRP A 160 2.65 -11.92 -9.46
N ARG A 161 3.92 -12.34 -9.35
CA ARG A 161 5.07 -11.55 -9.82
C ARG A 161 5.00 -11.29 -11.33
N ALA A 162 4.63 -12.29 -12.12
CA ALA A 162 4.47 -12.12 -13.56
C ALA A 162 3.38 -11.09 -13.88
N ALA A 163 2.23 -11.14 -13.20
CA ALA A 163 1.15 -10.18 -13.38
C ALA A 163 1.57 -8.76 -12.98
N GLN A 164 2.24 -8.58 -11.84
CA GLN A 164 2.78 -7.28 -11.41
C GLN A 164 3.76 -6.69 -12.42
N ARG A 165 4.70 -7.51 -12.92
CA ARG A 165 5.67 -7.10 -13.95
C ARG A 165 4.97 -6.71 -15.26
N ALA A 166 3.99 -7.49 -15.71
CA ALA A 166 3.23 -7.19 -16.90
C ALA A 166 2.47 -5.85 -16.76
N ALA A 167 1.85 -5.62 -15.60
CA ALA A 167 1.15 -4.38 -15.31
C ALA A 167 2.09 -3.16 -15.26
N ILE A 168 3.27 -3.29 -14.64
CA ILE A 168 4.31 -2.25 -14.66
C ILE A 168 4.76 -1.94 -16.09
N CYS A 169 5.04 -2.97 -16.91
CA CYS A 169 5.41 -2.77 -18.30
C CYS A 169 4.32 -2.09 -19.12
N ALA A 170 3.05 -2.44 -18.89
CA ALA A 170 1.92 -1.81 -19.55
C ALA A 170 1.78 -0.32 -19.16
N ASP A 171 1.89 0.01 -17.87
CA ASP A 171 1.87 1.39 -17.39
C ASP A 171 3.03 2.20 -18.01
N CYS A 172 4.25 1.64 -18.03
CA CYS A 172 5.40 2.28 -18.66
C CYS A 172 5.18 2.53 -20.16
N ALA A 173 4.60 1.56 -20.88
CA ALA A 173 4.36 1.68 -22.32
C ALA A 173 3.34 2.78 -22.65
N LEU A 174 2.26 2.90 -21.86
CA LEU A 174 1.27 3.96 -22.02
C LEU A 174 1.89 5.35 -21.83
N LEU A 175 2.73 5.51 -20.81
CA LEU A 175 3.40 6.78 -20.53
C LEU A 175 4.52 7.12 -21.53
N GLN A 176 5.22 6.12 -22.08
CA GLN A 176 6.26 6.35 -23.09
C GLN A 176 5.71 6.82 -24.43
N LYS A 177 4.48 6.45 -24.74
CA LYS A 177 3.82 6.82 -26.00
C LYS A 177 2.90 8.04 -25.87
N ASP A 178 2.88 8.66 -24.69
CA ASP A 178 1.94 9.73 -24.34
C ASP A 178 0.47 9.37 -24.63
N GLU A 179 0.12 8.09 -24.46
CA GLU A 179 -1.24 7.56 -24.74
C GLU A 179 -2.24 7.86 -23.60
N ALA A 180 -1.76 8.34 -22.45
CA ALA A 180 -2.60 8.73 -21.32
C ALA A 180 -1.91 9.84 -20.49
N THR A 181 -2.71 10.80 -20.01
CA THR A 181 -2.27 11.75 -18.99
C THR A 181 -2.04 11.05 -17.65
N HIS A 182 -1.31 11.69 -16.72
CA HIS A 182 -1.10 11.14 -15.38
C HIS A 182 -2.40 10.89 -14.63
N ALA A 183 -3.36 11.82 -14.71
CA ALA A 183 -4.65 11.68 -14.07
C ALA A 183 -5.48 10.53 -14.67
N GLU A 184 -5.50 10.40 -15.99
CA GLU A 184 -6.19 9.29 -16.68
C GLU A 184 -5.59 7.94 -16.26
N LEU A 185 -4.26 7.81 -16.25
CA LEU A 185 -3.62 6.57 -15.83
C LEU A 185 -3.75 6.32 -14.31
N ALA A 186 -3.75 7.36 -13.46
CA ALA A 186 -4.03 7.21 -12.03
C ALA A 186 -5.47 6.75 -11.75
N LEU A 187 -6.41 7.04 -12.66
CA LEU A 187 -7.81 6.64 -12.57
C LEU A 187 -8.12 5.30 -13.25
N ALA A 188 -7.31 4.90 -14.24
CA ALA A 188 -7.47 3.68 -15.02
C ALA A 188 -7.38 2.41 -14.16
N PRO A 189 -7.99 1.28 -14.62
CA PRO A 189 -7.85 -0.02 -13.97
C PRO A 189 -6.39 -0.33 -13.61
N LEU A 190 -6.17 -0.85 -12.40
CA LEU A 190 -4.82 -1.20 -11.94
C LEU A 190 -4.22 -2.37 -12.72
N TRP A 191 -5.06 -3.26 -13.26
CA TRP A 191 -4.62 -4.45 -14.00
C TRP A 191 -4.86 -4.30 -15.50
N PRO A 192 -3.91 -4.76 -16.34
CA PRO A 192 -4.01 -4.62 -17.79
C PRO A 192 -5.06 -5.55 -18.41
N ASP A 193 -5.46 -6.61 -17.70
CA ASP A 193 -6.36 -7.63 -18.23
C ASP A 193 -7.22 -8.31 -17.13
N PRO A 194 -8.37 -8.90 -17.51
CA PRO A 194 -9.26 -9.58 -16.56
C PRO A 194 -8.63 -10.79 -15.84
N THR A 195 -7.64 -11.47 -16.42
CA THR A 195 -6.98 -12.63 -15.81
C THR A 195 -6.12 -12.18 -14.63
N SER A 196 -5.35 -11.11 -14.81
CA SER A 196 -4.55 -10.51 -13.74
C SER A 196 -5.43 -9.95 -12.61
N ALA A 197 -6.54 -9.29 -12.97
CA ALA A 197 -7.54 -8.85 -12.00
C ALA A 197 -8.17 -10.04 -11.24
N ALA A 198 -8.50 -11.14 -11.92
CA ALA A 198 -9.04 -12.34 -11.27
C ALA A 198 -7.99 -13.01 -10.37
N LEU A 199 -6.71 -12.98 -10.74
CA LEU A 199 -5.62 -13.49 -9.92
C LEU A 199 -5.55 -12.74 -8.59
N GLU A 200 -5.58 -11.40 -8.62
CA GLU A 200 -5.66 -10.60 -7.38
C GLU A 200 -6.89 -11.01 -6.58
N THR A 201 -8.08 -11.07 -7.18
CA THR A 201 -9.28 -11.50 -6.45
C THR A 201 -9.07 -12.85 -5.77
N ASN A 202 -8.55 -13.86 -6.46
CA ASN A 202 -8.43 -15.20 -5.90
C ASN A 202 -7.34 -15.31 -4.83
N LEU A 203 -6.20 -14.67 -5.05
CA LEU A 203 -5.10 -14.68 -4.08
C LEU A 203 -5.35 -13.71 -2.93
N ALA A 204 -6.24 -12.73 -3.11
CA ALA A 204 -6.63 -11.71 -2.14
C ALA A 204 -8.09 -11.84 -1.64
N MET A 205 -8.79 -12.96 -1.87
CA MET A 205 -10.20 -13.13 -1.45
C MET A 205 -10.36 -13.65 -0.02
N SER A 206 -9.48 -14.54 0.44
CA SER A 206 -9.45 -14.97 1.85
C SER A 206 -9.25 -13.78 2.80
N LEU A 207 -8.72 -12.68 2.27
CA LEU A 207 -8.42 -11.46 2.99
C LEU A 207 -9.63 -10.55 3.24
N SER A 208 -10.80 -10.73 2.60
CA SER A 208 -11.88 -9.72 2.64
C SER A 208 -12.39 -9.40 4.07
N VAL A 209 -12.63 -10.41 4.91
CA VAL A 209 -13.08 -10.18 6.31
C VAL A 209 -11.96 -9.60 7.18
N ARG A 210 -10.72 -10.02 6.96
CA ARG A 210 -9.55 -9.56 7.73
C ARG A 210 -9.14 -8.15 7.33
N ASN A 211 -9.15 -7.85 6.03
CA ASN A 211 -8.92 -6.52 5.46
C ASN A 211 -10.00 -5.54 5.93
N ILE A 212 -11.27 -5.93 5.99
CA ILE A 212 -12.29 -5.08 6.60
C ILE A 212 -11.94 -4.72 8.05
N ARG A 213 -11.45 -5.69 8.83
CA ARG A 213 -11.06 -5.46 10.24
C ARG A 213 -9.81 -4.58 10.38
N ASP A 214 -8.81 -4.83 9.55
CA ASP A 214 -7.44 -4.32 9.74
C ASP A 214 -7.09 -3.16 8.80
N LEU A 215 -7.79 -3.02 7.67
CA LEU A 215 -7.70 -1.89 6.73
C LEU A 215 -8.93 -0.98 6.75
N GLY A 216 -10.04 -1.36 7.37
CA GLY A 216 -11.27 -0.56 7.32
C GLY A 216 -12.08 -0.77 6.05
N ASN A 217 -13.40 -0.61 6.18
CA ASN A 217 -14.38 -0.94 5.14
C ASN A 217 -14.25 -0.06 3.90
N HIS A 218 -14.01 1.23 4.07
CA HIS A 218 -14.02 2.21 2.99
C HIS A 218 -12.70 2.32 2.27
N ILE A 219 -11.59 2.06 2.97
CA ILE A 219 -10.28 1.88 2.35
C ILE A 219 -10.32 0.67 1.41
N GLU A 220 -10.91 -0.44 1.87
CA GLU A 220 -11.07 -1.64 1.07
C GLU A 220 -11.93 -1.40 -0.18
N LYS A 221 -13.06 -0.71 -0.03
CA LYS A 221 -13.92 -0.30 -1.16
C LYS A 221 -13.16 0.55 -2.17
N TRP A 222 -12.42 1.55 -1.71
CA TRP A 222 -11.61 2.39 -2.60
C TRP A 222 -10.61 1.56 -3.39
N LEU A 223 -9.83 0.67 -2.75
CA LEU A 223 -8.90 -0.21 -3.44
C LEU A 223 -9.59 -1.11 -4.48
N ARG A 224 -10.78 -1.64 -4.16
CA ARG A 224 -11.58 -2.44 -5.11
C ARG A 224 -12.04 -1.65 -6.32
N GLU A 225 -12.49 -0.41 -6.14
CA GLU A 225 -12.92 0.42 -7.27
C GLU A 225 -11.74 0.91 -8.11
N ARG A 226 -10.54 1.02 -7.53
CA ARG A 226 -9.31 1.32 -8.30
C ARG A 226 -8.87 0.12 -9.13
N LYS A 227 -9.13 -1.11 -8.67
CA LYS A 227 -8.82 -2.33 -9.40
C LYS A 227 -9.37 -2.33 -10.83
N ASP A 228 -10.64 -1.96 -10.99
CA ASP A 228 -11.34 -1.89 -12.28
C ASP A 228 -11.51 -0.44 -12.79
N GLY A 229 -11.09 0.56 -12.02
CA GLY A 229 -11.16 1.98 -12.36
C GLY A 229 -12.56 2.59 -12.29
N SER A 230 -13.55 1.85 -11.77
CA SER A 230 -14.98 2.20 -11.90
C SER A 230 -15.39 3.49 -11.18
N LEU A 231 -15.03 3.67 -9.90
CA LEU A 231 -15.52 4.76 -9.05
C LEU A 231 -14.50 5.23 -7.99
N VAL A 232 -14.74 6.37 -7.38
CA VAL A 232 -13.98 6.86 -6.21
C VAL A 232 -14.92 6.94 -5.01
N LEU A 233 -14.88 5.93 -4.14
CA LEU A 233 -15.76 5.76 -2.97
C LEU A 233 -17.25 5.82 -3.32
N ASN A 234 -17.67 5.06 -4.34
CA ASN A 234 -19.01 5.05 -4.89
C ASN A 234 -19.47 6.41 -5.46
N MET A 235 -18.53 7.27 -5.84
CA MET A 235 -18.78 8.59 -6.43
C MET A 235 -18.07 8.73 -7.77
N GLY A 236 -18.61 9.61 -8.63
CA GLY A 236 -17.87 10.08 -9.79
C GLY A 236 -16.66 10.91 -9.38
N VAL A 237 -15.64 10.98 -10.24
CA VAL A 237 -14.36 11.66 -9.96
C VAL A 237 -14.56 13.10 -9.46
N GLU A 238 -15.38 13.89 -10.15
CA GLU A 238 -15.65 15.28 -9.74
C GLU A 238 -16.40 15.41 -8.42
N GLN A 239 -17.31 14.47 -8.12
CA GLN A 239 -18.03 14.45 -6.83
C GLN A 239 -17.09 14.11 -5.67
N ALA A 240 -16.08 13.27 -5.91
CA ALA A 240 -15.10 12.89 -4.91
C ALA A 240 -14.04 13.97 -4.65
N ARG A 241 -13.84 14.92 -5.57
CA ARG A 241 -12.74 15.90 -5.55
C ARG A 241 -12.61 16.62 -4.21
N GLU A 242 -13.66 17.31 -3.76
CA GLU A 242 -13.62 18.11 -2.53
C GLU A 242 -13.23 17.23 -1.33
N ARG A 243 -13.84 16.04 -1.24
CA ARG A 243 -13.55 15.08 -0.17
C ARG A 243 -12.09 14.66 -0.21
N VAL A 244 -11.65 14.12 -1.34
CA VAL A 244 -10.30 13.55 -1.48
C VAL A 244 -9.22 14.60 -1.20
N VAL A 245 -9.36 15.79 -1.79
CA VAL A 245 -8.42 16.91 -1.57
C VAL A 245 -8.39 17.31 -0.10
N ARG A 246 -9.55 17.42 0.55
CA ARG A 246 -9.62 17.79 1.96
C ARG A 246 -9.00 16.73 2.87
N ILE A 247 -9.20 15.43 2.59
CA ILE A 247 -8.55 14.32 3.33
C ILE A 247 -7.03 14.38 3.14
N ALA A 248 -6.57 14.52 1.90
CA ALA A 248 -5.14 14.56 1.58
C ALA A 248 -4.42 15.73 2.28
N ASN A 249 -5.14 16.83 2.49
CA ASN A 249 -4.62 18.04 3.13
C ASN A 249 -4.77 18.09 4.65
N LEU A 250 -5.33 17.05 5.29
CA LEU A 250 -5.45 16.99 6.74
C LEU A 250 -4.06 17.13 7.40
N PRO A 251 -3.93 17.98 8.43
CA PRO A 251 -2.64 18.30 9.03
C PRO A 251 -1.98 17.06 9.64
N ALA A 252 -0.65 17.04 9.68
CA ALA A 252 0.12 15.97 10.31
C ALA A 252 -0.35 15.64 11.74
N SER A 253 -0.75 16.65 12.53
CA SER A 253 -1.26 16.49 13.90
C SER A 253 -2.49 15.57 14.02
N PHE A 254 -3.35 15.55 12.99
CA PHE A 254 -4.50 14.64 12.90
C PHE A 254 -4.06 13.16 12.86
N TRP A 255 -2.83 12.90 12.41
CA TRP A 255 -2.28 11.56 12.20
C TRP A 255 -1.24 11.17 13.26
N GLU A 256 -0.42 12.11 13.73
CA GLU A 256 0.79 11.86 14.55
C GLU A 256 0.51 11.62 16.05
N SER A 257 -0.69 11.98 16.52
CA SER A 257 -1.07 11.93 17.95
C SER A 257 -1.86 10.67 18.34
N ARG A 258 -2.10 9.77 17.39
CA ARG A 258 -3.11 8.71 17.52
C ARG A 258 -2.47 7.31 17.54
N PRO A 259 -2.92 6.41 18.43
CA PRO A 259 -2.62 4.99 18.28
C PRO A 259 -3.03 4.50 16.89
N ALA A 260 -2.27 3.58 16.31
CA ALA A 260 -2.50 3.07 14.95
C ALA A 260 -3.96 2.67 14.68
N ALA A 261 -4.62 1.98 15.62
CA ALA A 261 -6.03 1.62 15.50
C ALA A 261 -6.98 2.83 15.35
N ILE A 262 -6.64 3.97 15.96
CA ILE A 262 -7.37 5.23 15.85
C ILE A 262 -7.05 5.91 14.52
N THR A 263 -5.79 5.92 14.07
CA THR A 263 -5.38 6.44 12.75
C THR A 263 -6.12 5.74 11.61
N LEU A 264 -6.26 4.42 11.68
CA LEU A 264 -7.05 3.63 10.75
C LEU A 264 -8.51 4.09 10.73
N ARG A 265 -9.14 4.13 11.91
CA ARG A 265 -10.54 4.57 12.05
C ARG A 265 -10.71 6.00 11.54
N ALA A 266 -9.71 6.85 11.72
CA ALA A 266 -9.73 8.22 11.25
C ALA A 266 -9.71 8.28 9.71
N LEU A 267 -8.84 7.50 9.05
CA LEU A 267 -8.83 7.43 7.59
C LEU A 267 -10.13 6.83 7.04
N ASP A 268 -10.59 5.71 7.60
CA ASP A 268 -11.87 5.08 7.21
C ASP A 268 -13.06 6.04 7.43
N TYR A 269 -13.07 6.73 8.56
CA TYR A 269 -14.02 7.80 8.89
C TYR A 269 -13.97 8.95 7.89
N CYS A 270 -12.79 9.39 7.50
CA CYS A 270 -12.63 10.45 6.51
C CYS A 270 -13.20 10.03 5.15
N LEU A 271 -12.94 8.80 4.70
CA LEU A 271 -13.44 8.30 3.42
C LEU A 271 -14.98 8.16 3.41
N HIS A 272 -15.59 7.75 4.52
CA HIS A 272 -17.04 7.56 4.62
C HIS A 272 -17.82 8.77 5.15
N GLY A 273 -17.12 9.70 5.78
CA GLY A 273 -17.71 10.70 6.66
C GLY A 273 -18.48 11.77 5.91
N ASP A 274 -19.40 12.40 6.64
CA ASP A 274 -20.15 13.54 6.14
C ASP A 274 -19.29 14.81 6.20
N LEU A 275 -19.03 15.42 5.04
CA LEU A 275 -18.28 16.68 4.94
C LEU A 275 -19.00 17.85 5.63
N GLN A 276 -20.33 17.75 5.80
CA GLN A 276 -21.14 18.75 6.50
C GLN A 276 -21.00 18.66 8.02
N ASN A 277 -20.45 17.56 8.54
CA ASN A 277 -20.18 17.45 9.97
C ASN A 277 -19.07 18.45 10.37
N PRO A 278 -19.35 19.40 11.29
CA PRO A 278 -18.37 20.40 11.70
C PRO A 278 -17.14 19.81 12.41
N LYS A 279 -17.21 18.55 12.85
CA LYS A 279 -16.10 17.79 13.46
C LYS A 279 -15.38 16.86 12.46
N TRP A 280 -15.75 16.86 11.18
CA TRP A 280 -15.13 15.98 10.20
C TRP A 280 -13.66 16.33 9.99
N GLY A 281 -12.79 15.31 10.04
CA GLY A 281 -11.34 15.48 9.98
C GLY A 281 -10.74 16.20 11.18
N SER A 282 -11.45 16.28 12.32
CA SER A 282 -10.94 16.90 13.55
C SER A 282 -10.44 15.87 14.58
N GLU A 283 -9.58 16.32 15.48
CA GLU A 283 -8.91 15.48 16.49
C GLU A 283 -9.84 14.95 17.60
N SER A 284 -11.15 15.24 17.56
CA SER A 284 -12.13 14.91 18.61
C SER A 284 -12.22 13.43 18.97
#